data_AF-A0A958T8F7-F1
#
_entry.id   AF-A0A958T8F7-F1
#
_cell.length_a   1.000
_cell.length_b   1.000
_cell.length_c   1.000
_cell.angle_alpha   90.00
_cell.angle_beta   90.00
_cell.angle_gamma   90.00
#
_symmetry.space_group_name_H-M   'P 1'
#
loop_
_entity.id
_entity.type
_entity.pdbx_description
1 polymer ?
#
loop_
_entity_poly.entity_id
_entity_poly.type
_entity_poly.pdbx_seq_one_letter_code
_entity_poly.pdbx_strand_id
1 'polypeptide(L)'
;MSKEIEDKLAKIPVVNLLVKLLKSIKLPGFEGLSIYDLVEIYITGIVKGALTSRASAIAFSFFTAIFPFLLFILILIPYIPIDGFQGEFSRFLESFLPPSTSEFFFKSIFENIQGNQQAGLLSSVFLLSIFLMANGVSAVFSGFENSYHEQLTRNVFNQYLYALGVALILAFLVIVTVAVVGYFEIYIIPDFFETLENNGLAKKDNSTFWITVAKYAFYVFMVYIATAILYYFGTKEGKQSKFFSIGALLTTILILVISYLFGIYIENFSKYNELYGSIGALLILLFYMWLNSNILLLGFELNVSLNKLRNKY
;
A
#
# COMPACT_ATOMS: atom_id res chain seq x y z
N MET A 1 -0.72 -22.10 22.42
CA MET A 1 -2.12 -22.29 22.84
C MET A 1 -2.13 -22.92 24.22
N SER A 2 -3.23 -22.81 24.98
CA SER A 2 -3.42 -23.71 26.11
C SER A 2 -3.75 -25.11 25.56
N LYS A 3 -3.27 -26.17 26.23
CA LYS A 3 -3.57 -27.57 25.88
C LYS A 3 -5.07 -27.81 25.65
N GLU A 4 -5.93 -27.08 26.37
CA GLU A 4 -7.39 -27.17 26.25
C GLU A 4 -7.94 -26.82 24.85
N ILE A 5 -7.33 -25.86 24.14
CA ILE A 5 -7.81 -25.48 22.80
C ILE A 5 -7.40 -26.55 21.78
N GLU A 6 -6.19 -27.08 21.94
CA GLU A 6 -5.67 -28.17 21.11
C GLU A 6 -6.51 -29.44 21.26
N ASP A 7 -6.90 -29.78 22.50
CA ASP A 7 -7.78 -30.91 22.81
C ASP A 7 -9.20 -30.71 22.28
N LYS A 8 -9.70 -29.46 22.20
CA LYS A 8 -11.00 -29.14 21.57
C LYS A 8 -10.93 -29.26 20.05
N LEU A 9 -9.85 -28.79 19.42
CA LEU A 9 -9.66 -28.89 17.97
C LEU A 9 -9.47 -30.34 17.51
N ALA A 10 -8.83 -31.18 18.33
CA ALA A 10 -8.65 -32.61 18.07
C ALA A 10 -9.98 -33.40 18.06
N LYS A 11 -11.03 -32.89 18.70
CA LYS A 11 -12.36 -33.52 18.76
C LYS A 11 -13.21 -33.30 17.50
N ILE A 12 -12.85 -32.33 16.65
CA ILE A 12 -13.57 -32.07 15.39
C ILE A 12 -12.86 -32.85 14.27
N PRO A 13 -13.53 -33.82 13.60
CA PRO A 13 -12.85 -34.77 12.71
C PRO A 13 -12.16 -34.11 11.52
N VAL A 14 -12.79 -33.10 10.90
CA VAL A 14 -12.22 -32.34 9.78
C VAL A 14 -11.02 -31.50 10.21
N VAL A 15 -11.12 -30.86 11.37
CA VAL A 15 -10.05 -30.00 11.91
C VAL A 15 -8.86 -30.84 12.36
N ASN A 16 -9.08 -32.00 12.99
CA ASN A 16 -8.02 -32.91 13.40
C ASN A 16 -7.20 -33.42 12.20
N LEU A 17 -7.86 -33.71 11.07
CA LEU A 17 -7.18 -34.13 9.84
C LEU A 17 -6.29 -33.01 9.29
N LEU A 18 -6.78 -31.77 9.26
CA LEU A 18 -5.98 -30.59 8.92
C LEU A 18 -4.82 -30.36 9.90
N VAL A 19 -5.05 -30.48 11.21
CA VAL A 19 -4.00 -30.32 12.24
C VAL A 19 -2.90 -31.37 12.05
N LYS A 20 -3.25 -32.63 11.81
CA LYS A 20 -2.26 -33.69 11.54
C LYS A 20 -1.45 -33.44 10.27
N LEU A 21 -2.10 -33.00 9.19
CA LEU A 21 -1.42 -32.62 7.96
C LEU A 21 -0.43 -31.48 8.20
N LEU A 22 -0.86 -30.41 8.87
CA LEU A 22 -0.02 -29.24 9.16
C LEU A 22 1.14 -29.56 10.11
N LYS A 23 0.95 -30.49 11.06
CA LYS A 23 2.01 -31.00 11.94
C LYS A 23 3.01 -31.89 11.20
N SER A 24 2.58 -32.57 10.15
CA SER A 24 3.44 -33.47 9.36
C SER A 24 4.39 -32.72 8.44
N ILE A 25 4.03 -31.50 8.01
CA ILE A 25 4.87 -30.71 7.10
C ILE A 25 5.82 -29.86 7.93
N LYS A 26 7.10 -30.23 7.91
CA LYS A 26 8.18 -29.48 8.56
C LYS A 26 8.67 -28.35 7.66
N LEU A 27 8.87 -27.18 8.23
CA LEU A 27 9.37 -26.03 7.48
C LEU A 27 10.89 -26.17 7.25
N PRO A 28 11.36 -26.14 5.99
CA PRO A 28 12.78 -26.20 5.70
C PRO A 28 13.49 -24.96 6.28
N GLY A 29 14.52 -25.19 7.10
CA GLY A 29 15.31 -24.12 7.73
C GLY A 29 14.84 -23.64 9.11
N PHE A 30 13.80 -24.24 9.71
CA PHE A 30 13.26 -23.87 11.04
C PHE A 30 13.37 -25.02 12.07
N GLU A 31 14.52 -25.68 12.16
CA GLU A 31 14.87 -26.68 13.20
C GLU A 31 13.78 -27.73 13.55
N GLY A 32 12.96 -28.14 12.57
CA GLY A 32 11.94 -29.16 12.74
C GLY A 32 10.56 -28.68 13.19
N LEU A 33 10.34 -27.36 13.23
CA LEU A 33 9.02 -26.74 13.43
C LEU A 33 8.06 -27.06 12.29
N SER A 34 6.80 -27.26 12.65
CA SER A 34 5.74 -27.61 11.71
C SER A 34 5.01 -26.37 11.18
N ILE A 35 4.33 -26.51 10.04
CA ILE A 35 3.44 -25.44 9.54
C ILE A 35 2.34 -25.12 10.57
N TYR A 36 1.91 -26.11 11.36
CA TYR A 36 0.96 -25.89 12.44
C TYR A 36 1.45 -24.84 13.44
N ASP A 37 2.72 -24.91 13.86
CA ASP A 37 3.30 -23.95 14.82
C ASP A 37 3.32 -22.52 14.25
N LEU A 38 3.63 -22.38 12.95
CA LEU A 38 3.58 -21.09 12.26
C LEU A 38 2.15 -20.54 12.18
N VAL A 39 1.19 -21.37 11.74
CA VAL A 39 -0.21 -20.98 11.60
C VAL A 39 -0.80 -20.59 12.95
N GLU A 40 -0.44 -21.32 14.01
CA GLU A 40 -0.92 -21.05 15.36
C GLU A 40 -0.42 -19.69 15.87
N ILE A 41 0.88 -19.40 15.75
CA ILE A 41 1.46 -18.10 16.14
C ILE A 41 0.82 -16.98 15.31
N TYR A 42 0.69 -17.20 14.01
CA TYR A 42 0.13 -16.22 13.08
C TYR A 42 -1.33 -15.87 13.40
N ILE A 43 -2.20 -16.87 13.56
CA ILE A 43 -3.61 -16.65 13.91
C ILE A 43 -3.74 -16.02 15.29
N THR A 44 -2.92 -16.44 16.26
CA THR A 44 -2.91 -15.84 17.60
C THR A 44 -2.53 -14.36 17.53
N GLY A 45 -1.53 -13.99 16.71
CA GLY A 45 -1.15 -12.60 16.46
C GLY A 45 -2.28 -11.78 15.84
N ILE A 46 -2.98 -12.33 14.85
CA ILE A 46 -4.12 -11.65 14.21
C ILE A 46 -5.25 -11.38 15.20
N VAL A 47 -5.68 -12.40 15.94
CA VAL A 47 -6.84 -12.32 16.83
C VAL A 47 -6.53 -11.48 18.07
N LYS A 48 -5.41 -11.78 18.76
CA LYS A 48 -5.06 -11.05 19.99
C LYS A 48 -4.51 -9.65 19.71
N GLY A 49 -3.93 -9.42 18.54
CA GLY A 49 -3.43 -8.11 18.11
C GLY A 49 -4.51 -7.17 17.58
N ALA A 50 -5.80 -7.51 17.68
CA ALA A 50 -6.92 -6.68 17.22
C ALA A 50 -6.69 -6.08 15.82
N LEU A 51 -6.24 -6.92 14.87
CA LEU A 51 -5.69 -6.49 13.57
C LEU A 51 -6.62 -5.55 12.80
N THR A 52 -7.91 -5.88 12.75
CA THR A 52 -8.93 -5.08 12.05
C THR A 52 -9.10 -3.68 12.65
N SER A 53 -9.01 -3.53 13.98
CA SER A 53 -9.10 -2.22 14.64
C SER A 53 -7.88 -1.35 14.32
N ARG A 54 -6.68 -1.94 14.30
CA ARG A 54 -5.45 -1.24 13.89
C ARG A 54 -5.53 -0.83 12.43
N ALA A 55 -6.01 -1.71 11.56
CA ALA A 55 -6.23 -1.40 10.14
C ALA A 55 -7.20 -0.24 9.93
N SER A 56 -8.28 -0.16 10.73
CA SER A 56 -9.21 0.98 10.71
C SER A 56 -8.54 2.30 11.09
N ALA A 57 -7.67 2.30 12.09
CA ALA A 57 -6.92 3.51 12.48
C ALA A 57 -5.98 3.96 11.35
N ILE A 58 -5.24 3.03 10.73
CA ILE A 58 -4.36 3.32 9.59
C ILE A 58 -5.16 3.89 8.41
N ALA A 59 -6.28 3.24 8.05
CA ALA A 59 -7.12 3.67 6.94
C ALA A 59 -7.71 5.07 7.17
N PHE A 60 -8.16 5.36 8.39
CA PHE A 60 -8.63 6.69 8.75
C PHE A 60 -7.53 7.75 8.66
N SER A 61 -6.31 7.43 9.11
CA SER A 61 -5.16 8.33 8.99
C SER A 61 -4.79 8.60 7.52
N PHE A 62 -4.81 7.59 6.65
CA PHE A 62 -4.59 7.81 5.22
C PHE A 62 -5.71 8.62 4.58
N PHE A 63 -6.97 8.31 4.91
CA PHE A 63 -8.12 9.03 4.38
C PHE A 63 -8.09 10.52 4.74
N THR A 64 -7.76 10.86 5.98
CA THR A 64 -7.63 12.26 6.41
C THR A 64 -6.42 12.96 5.79
N ALA A 65 -5.35 12.23 5.44
CA ALA A 65 -4.18 12.77 4.74
C ALA A 65 -4.44 13.12 3.26
N ILE A 66 -5.50 12.59 2.65
CA ILE A 66 -5.82 12.87 1.23
C ILE A 66 -6.12 14.35 1.01
N PHE A 67 -6.93 14.99 1.86
CA PHE A 67 -7.37 16.36 1.61
C PHE A 67 -6.21 17.36 1.55
N PRO A 68 -5.26 17.36 2.50
CA PRO A 68 -4.16 18.30 2.43
C PRO A 68 -3.13 17.92 1.35
N PHE A 69 -2.99 16.62 1.03
CA PHE A 69 -2.19 16.18 -0.11
C PHE A 69 -2.75 16.73 -1.42
N LEU A 70 -4.06 16.67 -1.62
CA LEU A 70 -4.73 17.27 -2.79
C LEU A 70 -4.49 18.77 -2.88
N LEU A 71 -4.62 19.47 -1.74
CA LEU A 71 -4.36 20.91 -1.66
C LEU A 71 -2.91 21.25 -2.06
N PHE A 72 -1.95 20.42 -1.65
CA PHE A 72 -0.55 20.57 -2.05
C PHE A 72 -0.32 20.38 -3.54
N ILE A 73 -0.87 19.31 -4.12
CA ILE A 73 -0.75 19.08 -5.55
C ILE A 73 -1.36 20.25 -6.33
N LEU A 74 -2.54 20.75 -5.94
CA LEU A 74 -3.18 21.90 -6.59
C LEU A 74 -2.33 23.17 -6.60
N ILE A 75 -1.62 23.44 -5.49
CA ILE A 75 -0.69 24.57 -5.41
C ILE A 75 0.55 24.36 -6.28
N LEU A 76 0.97 23.11 -6.48
CA LEU A 76 2.16 22.77 -7.26
C LEU A 76 1.89 22.78 -8.78
N ILE A 77 0.66 22.47 -9.21
CA ILE A 77 0.26 22.38 -10.62
C ILE A 77 0.67 23.59 -11.47
N PRO A 78 0.44 24.87 -11.07
CA PRO A 78 0.84 26.02 -11.87
C PRO A 78 2.34 26.09 -12.17
N TYR A 79 3.17 25.38 -11.40
CA TYR A 79 4.63 25.37 -11.51
C TYR A 79 5.16 24.16 -12.30
N ILE A 80 4.30 23.24 -12.75
CA ILE A 80 4.69 22.10 -13.59
C ILE A 80 4.67 22.56 -15.05
N PRO A 81 5.83 22.65 -15.73
CA PRO A 81 5.92 23.12 -17.10
C PRO A 81 5.62 21.96 -18.09
N ILE A 82 4.42 21.38 -18.00
CA ILE A 82 3.96 20.30 -18.87
C ILE A 82 2.62 20.73 -19.48
N ASP A 83 2.60 20.87 -20.80
CA ASP A 83 1.40 21.24 -21.55
C ASP A 83 0.30 20.18 -21.35
N GLY A 84 -0.91 20.63 -21.04
CA GLY A 84 -2.07 19.75 -20.82
C GLY A 84 -2.15 19.07 -19.45
N PHE A 85 -1.11 19.13 -18.61
CA PHE A 85 -1.08 18.47 -17.29
C PHE A 85 -2.26 18.87 -16.40
N GLN A 86 -2.63 20.16 -16.40
CA GLN A 86 -3.75 20.67 -15.60
C GLN A 86 -5.08 20.01 -15.96
N GLY A 87 -5.34 19.82 -17.27
CA GLY A 87 -6.56 19.19 -17.77
C GLY A 87 -6.58 17.68 -17.54
N GLU A 88 -5.44 17.00 -17.63
CA GLU A 88 -5.34 15.58 -17.27
C GLU A 88 -5.53 15.35 -15.77
N PHE A 89 -4.88 16.17 -14.94
CA PHE A 89 -5.04 16.10 -13.50
C PHE A 89 -6.46 16.45 -13.05
N SER A 90 -7.11 17.39 -13.73
CA SER A 90 -8.51 17.71 -13.49
C SER A 90 -9.43 16.51 -13.74
N ARG A 91 -9.29 15.87 -14.90
CA ARG A 91 -10.01 14.62 -15.22
C ARG A 91 -9.69 13.50 -14.23
N PHE A 92 -8.44 13.39 -13.80
CA PHE A 92 -8.04 12.45 -12.74
C PHE A 92 -8.80 12.74 -11.44
N LEU A 93 -8.78 13.97 -10.92
CA LEU A 93 -9.51 14.29 -9.69
C LEU A 93 -11.02 14.11 -9.81
N GLU A 94 -11.62 14.43 -10.95
CA GLU A 94 -13.05 14.17 -11.21
C GLU A 94 -13.40 12.68 -11.22
N SER A 95 -12.44 11.81 -11.56
CA SER A 95 -12.65 10.36 -11.53
C SER A 95 -12.60 9.76 -10.11
N PHE A 96 -11.94 10.43 -9.16
CA PHE A 96 -11.76 9.94 -7.79
C PHE A 96 -12.59 10.69 -6.75
N LEU A 97 -12.87 11.97 -6.97
CA LEU A 97 -13.62 12.81 -6.05
C LEU A 97 -15.08 12.94 -6.48
N PRO A 98 -15.99 13.08 -5.51
CA PRO A 98 -17.34 13.52 -5.80
C PRO A 98 -17.45 14.79 -6.65
N PRO A 99 -18.47 14.92 -7.51
CA PRO A 99 -18.67 16.13 -8.34
C PRO A 99 -18.70 17.43 -7.53
N SER A 100 -19.41 17.43 -6.39
CA SER A 100 -19.51 18.60 -5.51
C SER A 100 -18.19 18.95 -4.82
N THR A 101 -17.35 17.94 -4.58
CA THR A 101 -16.03 18.12 -3.97
C THR A 101 -15.02 18.56 -5.03
N SER A 102 -14.96 17.90 -6.19
CA SER A 102 -14.08 18.31 -7.28
C SER A 102 -14.38 19.75 -7.72
N GLU A 103 -15.64 20.13 -7.90
CA GLU A 103 -16.01 21.51 -8.28
C GLU A 103 -15.61 22.53 -7.22
N PHE A 104 -15.89 22.29 -5.94
CA PHE A 104 -15.44 23.18 -4.85
C PHE A 104 -13.92 23.32 -4.84
N PHE A 105 -13.19 22.21 -4.98
CA PHE A 105 -11.73 22.21 -4.96
C PHE A 105 -11.12 22.89 -6.20
N PHE A 106 -11.63 22.67 -7.42
CA PHE A 106 -11.11 23.33 -8.62
C PHE A 106 -11.47 24.82 -8.65
N LYS A 107 -12.76 25.15 -8.53
CA LYS A 107 -13.23 26.53 -8.68
C LYS A 107 -12.78 27.43 -7.52
N SER A 108 -12.73 26.90 -6.29
CA SER A 108 -12.42 27.73 -5.11
C SER A 108 -10.94 27.73 -4.72
N ILE A 109 -10.17 26.69 -5.03
CA ILE A 109 -8.75 26.62 -4.64
C ILE A 109 -7.88 26.90 -5.86
N PHE A 110 -8.06 26.18 -6.97
CA PHE A 110 -7.17 26.27 -8.13
C PHE A 110 -7.23 27.64 -8.84
N GLU A 111 -8.43 28.13 -9.15
CA GLU A 111 -8.60 29.44 -9.82
C GLU A 111 -8.11 30.61 -8.93
N ASN A 112 -8.36 30.53 -7.61
CA ASN A 112 -7.91 31.54 -6.64
C ASN A 112 -6.39 31.54 -6.43
N ILE A 113 -5.72 30.40 -6.57
CA ILE A 113 -4.26 30.29 -6.48
C ILE A 113 -3.58 30.78 -7.76
N GLN A 114 -4.13 30.50 -8.95
CA GLN A 114 -3.57 31.03 -10.20
C GLN A 114 -3.54 32.56 -10.24
N GLY A 115 -4.56 33.22 -9.68
CA GLY A 115 -4.64 34.69 -9.66
C GLY A 115 -3.68 35.38 -8.67
N ASN A 116 -3.22 34.69 -7.63
CA ASN A 116 -2.41 35.26 -6.54
C ASN A 116 -1.19 34.37 -6.25
N GLN A 117 -0.06 34.64 -6.92
CA GLN A 117 1.22 33.97 -6.67
C GLN A 117 1.80 34.33 -5.29
N GLN A 118 1.25 33.78 -4.21
CA GLN A 118 1.81 33.92 -2.87
C GLN A 118 2.85 32.84 -2.61
N ALA A 119 4.12 33.11 -2.92
CA ALA A 119 5.23 32.18 -2.66
C ALA A 119 5.30 31.69 -1.19
N GLY A 120 4.81 32.48 -0.21
CA GLY A 120 4.71 32.09 1.19
C GLY A 120 3.63 31.04 1.52
N LEU A 121 2.58 30.95 0.69
CA LEU A 121 1.56 29.91 0.82
C LEU A 121 2.12 28.55 0.40
N LEU A 122 2.94 28.52 -0.66
CA LEU A 122 3.51 27.31 -1.23
C LEU A 122 4.50 26.62 -0.28
N SER A 123 5.39 27.39 0.36
CA SER A 123 6.33 26.85 1.34
C SER A 123 5.62 26.30 2.59
N SER A 124 4.57 26.99 3.06
CA SER A 124 3.78 26.57 4.22
C SER A 124 3.02 25.26 3.95
N VAL A 125 2.42 25.13 2.76
CA VAL A 125 1.71 23.92 2.36
C VAL A 125 2.67 22.75 2.10
N PHE A 126 3.84 23.01 1.51
CA PHE A 126 4.87 21.99 1.34
C PHE A 126 5.28 21.38 2.69
N LEU A 127 5.55 22.22 3.70
CA LEU A 127 5.88 21.75 5.05
C LEU A 127 4.71 20.99 5.70
N LEU A 128 3.48 21.49 5.54
CA LEU A 128 2.28 20.81 6.04
C LEU A 128 2.09 19.43 5.40
N SER A 129 2.41 19.30 4.11
CA SER A 129 2.28 18.04 3.37
C SER A 129 3.30 17.01 3.81
N ILE A 130 4.54 17.44 4.02
CA ILE A 130 5.59 16.60 4.62
C ILE A 130 5.14 16.10 5.99
N PHE A 131 4.58 17.00 6.82
CA PHE A 131 4.07 16.64 8.15
C PHE A 131 2.94 15.61 8.08
N LEU A 132 1.98 15.78 7.18
CA LEU A 132 0.83 14.87 7.05
C LEU A 132 1.21 13.53 6.43
N MET A 133 2.13 13.51 5.48
CA MET A 133 2.70 12.28 4.93
C MET A 133 3.41 11.47 6.03
N ALA A 134 4.17 12.14 6.89
CA ALA A 134 4.79 11.51 8.05
C ALA A 134 3.75 10.95 9.04
N ASN A 135 2.62 11.63 9.25
CA ASN A 135 1.52 11.10 10.06
C ASN A 135 0.93 9.80 9.50
N GLY A 136 0.75 9.69 8.19
CA GLY A 136 0.27 8.46 7.55
C GLY A 136 1.20 7.27 7.80
N VAL A 137 2.51 7.47 7.58
CA VAL A 137 3.51 6.42 7.87
C VAL A 137 3.62 6.15 9.37
N SER A 138 3.50 7.17 10.22
CA SER A 138 3.49 7.03 11.67
C SER A 138 2.32 6.15 12.14
N ALA A 139 1.13 6.31 11.55
CA ALA A 139 -0.03 5.46 11.85
C ALA A 139 0.22 3.99 11.49
N VAL A 140 0.89 3.74 10.36
CA VAL A 140 1.32 2.38 9.97
C VAL A 140 2.30 1.81 11.01
N PHE A 141 3.28 2.60 11.46
CA PHE A 141 4.26 2.14 12.45
C PHE A 141 3.62 1.86 13.80
N SER A 142 2.70 2.72 14.26
CA SER A 142 1.89 2.45 15.45
C SER A 142 1.04 1.19 15.28
N GLY A 143 0.55 0.92 14.07
CA GLY A 143 -0.11 -0.33 13.72
C GLY A 143 0.80 -1.56 13.91
N PHE A 144 2.06 -1.47 13.51
CA PHE A 144 3.05 -2.55 13.69
C PHE A 144 3.46 -2.76 15.14
N GLU A 145 3.73 -1.68 15.89
CA GLU A 145 4.19 -1.76 17.28
C GLU A 145 3.13 -2.33 18.24
N ASN A 146 1.84 -2.13 17.95
CA ASN A 146 0.75 -2.73 18.73
C ASN A 146 0.48 -4.20 18.36
N SER A 147 1.41 -4.86 17.65
CA SER A 147 1.33 -6.31 17.43
C SER A 147 1.48 -7.04 18.76
N TYR A 148 0.73 -8.13 18.93
CA TYR A 148 0.81 -8.99 20.11
C TYR A 148 2.25 -9.49 20.40
N HIS A 149 3.08 -9.53 19.37
CA HIS A 149 4.42 -10.11 19.42
C HIS A 149 5.55 -9.09 19.57
N GLU A 150 5.30 -7.80 19.38
CA GLU A 150 6.32 -6.74 19.46
C GLU A 150 6.12 -5.95 20.76
N GLN A 151 7.18 -5.80 21.57
CA GLN A 151 7.10 -5.10 22.87
C GLN A 151 8.04 -3.89 22.98
N LEU A 152 8.96 -3.71 22.04
CA LEU A 152 9.96 -2.63 22.10
C LEU A 152 9.52 -1.42 21.26
N THR A 153 8.89 -0.46 21.92
CA THR A 153 8.54 0.83 21.33
C THR A 153 9.76 1.76 21.28
N ARG A 154 9.80 2.62 20.25
CA ARG A 154 10.77 3.74 20.20
C ARG A 154 10.20 4.94 20.98
N ASN A 155 11.06 5.87 21.38
CA ASN A 155 10.57 7.17 21.86
C ASN A 155 9.73 7.84 20.75
N VAL A 156 8.59 8.43 21.09
CA VAL A 156 7.60 9.02 20.16
C VAL A 156 8.27 9.98 19.17
N PHE A 157 9.19 10.82 19.64
CA PHE A 157 9.93 11.75 18.78
C PHE A 157 10.81 11.03 17.74
N ASN A 158 11.56 10.01 18.18
CA ASN A 158 12.41 9.24 17.28
C ASN A 158 11.55 8.45 16.29
N GLN A 159 10.45 7.84 16.74
CA GLN A 159 9.51 7.12 15.87
C GLN A 159 8.96 8.03 14.78
N TYR A 160 8.59 9.26 15.13
CA TYR A 160 8.12 10.24 14.17
C TYR A 160 9.21 10.65 13.15
N LEU A 161 10.46 10.84 13.59
CA LEU A 161 11.58 11.10 12.67
C LEU A 161 11.84 9.95 11.70
N TYR A 162 11.73 8.70 12.16
CA TYR A 162 11.80 7.54 11.28
C TYR A 162 10.61 7.49 10.31
N ALA A 163 9.40 7.80 10.77
CA ALA A 163 8.22 7.85 9.92
C ALA A 163 8.35 8.93 8.84
N LEU A 164 8.87 10.11 9.19
CA LEU A 164 9.20 11.18 8.26
C LEU A 164 10.23 10.75 7.21
N GLY A 165 11.34 10.14 7.64
CA GLY A 165 12.37 9.67 6.71
C GLY A 165 11.84 8.61 5.74
N VAL A 166 11.03 7.66 6.23
CA VAL A 166 10.40 6.64 5.41
C VAL A 166 9.34 7.24 4.49
N ALA A 167 8.54 8.19 4.95
CA ALA A 167 7.59 8.93 4.12
C ALA A 167 8.28 9.60 2.93
N LEU A 168 9.41 10.27 3.15
CA LEU A 168 10.20 10.89 2.07
C LEU A 168 10.76 9.85 1.08
N ILE A 169 11.26 8.72 1.58
CA ILE A 169 11.74 7.62 0.71
C ILE A 169 10.59 7.05 -0.14
N LEU A 170 9.42 6.83 0.46
CA LEU A 170 8.25 6.32 -0.26
C LEU A 170 7.74 7.34 -1.29
N ALA A 171 7.71 8.63 -0.97
CA ALA A 171 7.37 9.68 -1.92
C ALA A 171 8.34 9.71 -3.10
N PHE A 172 9.65 9.65 -2.82
CA PHE A 172 10.67 9.56 -3.87
C PHE A 172 10.50 8.30 -4.73
N LEU A 173 10.21 7.16 -4.13
CA LEU A 173 9.94 5.90 -4.83
C LEU A 173 8.75 6.03 -5.79
N VAL A 174 7.66 6.67 -5.36
CA VAL A 174 6.48 6.93 -6.19
C VAL A 174 6.84 7.85 -7.37
N ILE A 175 7.57 8.94 -7.11
CA ILE A 175 8.02 9.87 -8.16
C ILE A 175 8.88 9.14 -9.19
N VAL A 176 9.86 8.34 -8.76
CA VAL A 176 10.69 7.54 -9.65
C VAL A 176 9.85 6.55 -10.45
N THR A 177 8.87 5.90 -9.82
CA THR A 177 7.98 4.95 -10.49
C THR A 177 7.19 5.64 -11.61
N VAL A 178 6.57 6.78 -11.32
CA VAL A 178 5.79 7.55 -12.30
C VAL A 178 6.69 8.10 -13.40
N ALA A 179 7.85 8.64 -13.07
CA ALA A 179 8.79 9.19 -14.04
C ALA A 179 9.33 8.12 -14.99
N VAL A 180 9.71 6.95 -14.48
CA VAL A 180 10.20 5.83 -15.30
C VAL A 180 9.07 5.30 -16.18
N VAL A 181 7.90 5.01 -15.62
CA VAL A 181 6.77 4.49 -16.40
C VAL A 181 6.34 5.50 -17.47
N GLY A 182 6.21 6.78 -17.12
CA GLY A 182 5.85 7.84 -18.05
C GLY A 182 6.90 8.06 -19.14
N TYR A 183 8.20 8.03 -18.80
CA TYR A 183 9.26 8.13 -19.79
C TYR A 183 9.26 6.96 -20.78
N PHE A 184 9.08 5.73 -20.28
CA PHE A 184 8.96 4.57 -21.14
C PHE A 184 7.75 4.66 -22.06
N GLU A 185 6.60 5.11 -21.54
CA GLU A 185 5.35 5.21 -22.28
C GLU A 185 5.36 6.29 -23.36
N ILE A 186 5.96 7.45 -23.08
CA ILE A 186 5.98 8.59 -23.99
C ILE A 186 7.10 8.48 -25.03
N TYR A 187 8.30 8.03 -24.64
CA TYR A 187 9.48 8.12 -25.50
C TYR A 187 9.95 6.76 -26.03
N ILE A 188 10.04 5.74 -25.17
CA ILE A 188 10.66 4.47 -25.57
C ILE A 188 9.68 3.62 -26.40
N ILE A 189 8.43 3.51 -25.95
CA ILE A 189 7.44 2.64 -26.59
C ILE A 189 7.18 3.08 -28.04
N PRO A 190 6.85 4.35 -28.35
CA PRO A 190 6.59 4.77 -29.72
C PRO A 190 7.80 4.58 -30.66
N ASP A 191 8.99 5.05 -30.24
CA ASP A 191 10.22 4.94 -31.03
C ASP A 191 10.63 3.48 -31.31
N PHE A 192 10.45 2.60 -30.32
CA PHE A 192 10.73 1.17 -30.46
C PHE A 192 9.77 0.50 -31.44
N PHE A 193 8.48 0.88 -31.43
CA PHE A 193 7.50 0.36 -32.39
C PHE A 193 7.76 0.87 -33.81
N GLU A 194 8.09 2.15 -33.98
CA GLU A 194 8.44 2.73 -35.28
C GLU A 194 9.69 2.06 -35.87
N THR A 195 10.71 1.81 -35.06
CA THR A 195 11.94 1.12 -35.48
C THR A 195 11.69 -0.34 -35.87
N LEU A 196 10.82 -1.06 -35.16
CA LEU A 196 10.48 -2.45 -35.48
C LEU A 196 9.61 -2.59 -36.73
N GLU A 197 8.70 -1.63 -36.96
CA GLU A 197 7.89 -1.55 -38.18
C GLU A 197 8.77 -1.29 -39.40
N ASN A 198 9.74 -0.37 -39.29
CA ASN A 198 10.71 -0.07 -40.34
C ASN A 198 11.65 -1.23 -40.69
N ASN A 199 11.92 -2.14 -39.75
CA ASN A 199 12.79 -3.30 -39.96
C ASN A 199 12.05 -4.58 -40.41
N GLY A 200 10.73 -4.54 -40.62
CA GLY A 200 9.94 -5.68 -41.11
C GLY A 200 9.82 -6.87 -40.14
N LEU A 201 10.26 -6.71 -38.88
CA LEU A 201 10.25 -7.74 -37.84
C LEU A 201 8.99 -7.69 -36.95
N ALA A 202 8.10 -6.73 -37.17
CA ALA A 202 6.93 -6.51 -36.33
C ALA A 202 5.72 -7.36 -36.76
N LYS A 203 5.56 -8.54 -36.16
CA LYS A 203 4.19 -8.95 -35.78
C LYS A 203 3.80 -8.12 -34.55
N LYS A 204 2.93 -7.13 -34.76
CA LYS A 204 2.48 -6.12 -33.79
C LYS A 204 2.08 -6.72 -32.41
N ASP A 205 1.64 -7.97 -32.37
CA ASP A 205 1.16 -8.64 -31.15
C ASP A 205 2.25 -9.16 -30.19
N ASN A 206 3.39 -9.66 -30.67
CA ASN A 206 4.37 -10.30 -29.75
C ASN A 206 5.28 -9.28 -29.05
N SER A 207 5.59 -8.17 -29.72
CA SER A 207 6.47 -7.12 -29.16
C SER A 207 5.76 -6.29 -28.09
N THR A 208 4.46 -6.00 -28.29
CA THR A 208 3.61 -5.31 -27.31
C THR A 208 3.46 -6.11 -26.02
N PHE A 209 3.30 -7.43 -26.11
CA PHE A 209 3.13 -8.28 -24.94
C PHE A 209 4.29 -8.18 -23.93
N TRP A 210 5.55 -8.31 -24.38
CA TRP A 210 6.70 -8.28 -23.48
C TRP A 210 6.92 -6.92 -22.82
N ILE A 211 6.62 -5.84 -23.52
CA ILE A 211 6.67 -4.47 -22.98
C ILE A 211 5.62 -4.31 -21.88
N THR A 212 4.39 -4.76 -22.13
CA THR A 212 3.32 -4.73 -21.12
C THR A 212 3.69 -5.57 -19.89
N VAL A 213 4.22 -6.77 -20.08
CA VAL A 213 4.69 -7.63 -18.99
C VAL A 213 5.80 -6.94 -18.18
N ALA A 214 6.78 -6.33 -18.85
CA ALA A 214 7.87 -5.60 -18.19
C ALA A 214 7.35 -4.40 -17.37
N LYS A 215 6.39 -3.64 -17.90
CA LYS A 215 5.74 -2.51 -17.19
C LYS A 215 5.05 -2.98 -15.91
N TYR A 216 4.25 -4.04 -15.99
CA TYR A 216 3.58 -4.58 -14.80
C TYR A 216 4.57 -5.20 -13.81
N ALA A 217 5.59 -5.93 -14.29
CA ALA A 217 6.64 -6.49 -13.44
C ALA A 217 7.39 -5.40 -12.67
N PHE A 218 7.73 -4.29 -13.33
CA PHE A 218 8.35 -3.13 -12.69
C PHE A 218 7.44 -2.52 -11.62
N TYR A 219 6.15 -2.34 -11.91
CA TYR A 219 5.18 -1.83 -10.94
C TYR A 219 5.08 -2.74 -9.70
N VAL A 220 4.96 -4.05 -9.90
CA VAL A 220 4.93 -5.05 -8.82
C VAL A 220 6.21 -4.99 -7.99
N PHE A 221 7.36 -4.86 -8.65
CA PHE A 221 8.64 -4.73 -7.97
C PHE A 221 8.73 -3.46 -7.11
N MET A 222 8.22 -2.32 -7.60
CA MET A 222 8.17 -1.08 -6.83
C MET A 222 7.24 -1.18 -5.62
N VAL A 223 6.06 -1.80 -5.76
CA VAL A 223 5.16 -2.08 -4.63
C VAL A 223 5.82 -2.99 -3.59
N TYR A 224 6.56 -4.00 -4.04
CA TYR A 224 7.32 -4.89 -3.17
C TYR A 224 8.42 -4.14 -2.40
N ILE A 225 9.18 -3.27 -3.06
CA ILE A 225 10.18 -2.42 -2.40
C ILE A 225 9.52 -1.49 -1.38
N ALA A 226 8.41 -0.83 -1.73
CA ALA A 226 7.69 0.05 -0.81
C ALA A 226 7.27 -0.69 0.47
N THR A 227 6.72 -1.90 0.30
CA THR A 227 6.30 -2.75 1.41
C THR A 227 7.49 -3.22 2.25
N ALA A 228 8.59 -3.61 1.61
CA ALA A 228 9.82 -4.02 2.28
C ALA A 228 10.42 -2.89 3.13
N ILE A 229 10.42 -1.65 2.62
CA ILE A 229 10.86 -0.45 3.35
C ILE A 229 10.00 -0.26 4.60
N LEU A 230 8.66 -0.30 4.47
CA LEU A 230 7.75 -0.16 5.60
C LEU A 230 8.03 -1.21 6.69
N TYR A 231 8.23 -2.47 6.32
CA TYR A 231 8.48 -3.55 7.27
C TYR A 231 9.86 -3.47 7.92
N TYR A 232 10.89 -3.11 7.16
CA TYR A 232 12.26 -3.05 7.67
C TYR A 232 12.46 -1.90 8.66
N PHE A 233 11.86 -0.73 8.39
CA PHE A 233 12.03 0.47 9.22
C PHE A 233 10.93 0.66 10.27
N GLY A 234 9.79 -0.02 10.12
CA GLY A 234 8.56 0.28 10.85
C GLY A 234 8.52 -0.11 12.32
N THR A 235 9.34 -1.08 12.77
CA THR A 235 9.54 -1.35 14.20
C THR A 235 11.03 -1.37 14.55
N LYS A 236 11.35 -1.31 15.85
CA LYS A 236 12.74 -1.44 16.31
C LYS A 236 13.33 -2.80 15.94
N GLU A 237 12.53 -3.86 16.02
CA GLU A 237 12.95 -5.23 15.72
C GLU A 237 12.84 -5.57 14.23
N GLY A 238 12.14 -4.76 13.42
CA GLY A 238 11.99 -4.98 11.97
C GLY A 238 13.31 -5.18 11.22
N LYS A 239 14.41 -4.57 11.69
CA LYS A 239 15.76 -4.75 11.14
C LYS A 239 16.35 -6.16 11.35
N GLN A 240 15.81 -6.94 12.28
CA GLN A 240 16.21 -8.34 12.48
C GLN A 240 15.66 -9.25 11.37
N SER A 241 14.56 -8.83 10.72
CA SER A 241 14.08 -9.48 9.51
C SER A 241 14.95 -9.06 8.31
N LYS A 242 15.06 -9.96 7.33
CA LYS A 242 15.67 -9.62 6.03
C LYS A 242 14.82 -8.52 5.37
N PHE A 243 15.48 -7.59 4.68
CA PHE A 243 14.80 -6.53 3.90
C PHE A 243 13.84 -7.14 2.87
N PHE A 244 14.35 -8.08 2.07
CA PHE A 244 13.53 -8.94 1.23
C PHE A 244 12.89 -10.04 2.06
N SER A 245 11.66 -9.78 2.50
CA SER A 245 10.93 -10.64 3.43
C SER A 245 9.78 -11.39 2.75
N ILE A 246 9.44 -12.54 3.29
CA ILE A 246 8.31 -13.38 2.83
C ILE A 246 6.98 -12.65 3.09
N GLY A 247 6.87 -11.94 4.21
CA GLY A 247 5.71 -11.12 4.52
C GLY A 247 5.50 -10.00 3.51
N ALA A 248 6.57 -9.33 3.05
CA ALA A 248 6.44 -8.29 2.02
C ALA A 248 5.93 -8.89 0.70
N LEU A 249 6.38 -10.11 0.35
CA LEU A 249 5.95 -10.81 -0.87
C LEU A 249 4.48 -11.22 -0.78
N LEU A 250 4.07 -11.76 0.38
CA LEU A 250 2.67 -12.08 0.63
C LEU A 250 1.79 -10.82 0.50
N THR A 251 2.21 -9.72 1.11
CA THR A 251 1.49 -8.43 1.04
C THR A 251 1.38 -7.94 -0.39
N THR A 252 2.45 -7.97 -1.17
CA THR A 252 2.39 -7.58 -2.59
C THR A 252 1.43 -8.45 -3.37
N ILE A 253 1.46 -9.78 -3.21
CA ILE A 253 0.52 -10.69 -3.88
C ILE A 253 -0.92 -10.37 -3.50
N LEU A 254 -1.19 -10.20 -2.20
CA LEU A 254 -2.52 -9.88 -1.71
C LEU A 254 -3.01 -8.51 -2.18
N ILE A 255 -2.12 -7.51 -2.27
CA ILE A 255 -2.44 -6.20 -2.86
C ILE A 255 -2.85 -6.36 -4.32
N LEU A 256 -2.16 -7.18 -5.11
CA LEU A 256 -2.53 -7.39 -6.52
C LEU A 256 -3.88 -8.10 -6.64
N VAL A 257 -4.09 -9.16 -5.86
CA VAL A 257 -5.36 -9.91 -5.84
C VAL A 257 -6.51 -9.00 -5.41
N ILE A 258 -6.34 -8.25 -4.31
CA ILE A 258 -7.40 -7.36 -3.83
C ILE A 258 -7.64 -6.22 -4.81
N SER A 259 -6.60 -5.66 -5.44
CA SER A 259 -6.77 -4.58 -6.43
C SER A 259 -7.58 -5.05 -7.63
N TYR A 260 -7.32 -6.27 -8.11
CA TYR A 260 -8.09 -6.88 -9.19
C TYR A 260 -9.56 -7.11 -8.79
N LEU A 261 -9.78 -7.74 -7.63
CA LEU A 261 -11.14 -7.98 -7.11
C LEU A 261 -11.89 -6.68 -6.84
N PHE A 262 -11.19 -5.65 -6.37
CA PHE A 262 -11.75 -4.34 -6.10
C PHE A 262 -12.13 -3.60 -7.39
N GLY A 263 -11.36 -3.79 -8.47
CA GLY A 263 -11.73 -3.33 -9.81
C GLY A 263 -13.09 -3.88 -10.24
N ILE A 264 -13.29 -5.21 -10.13
CA ILE A 264 -14.57 -5.86 -10.43
C ILE A 264 -15.70 -5.31 -9.53
N TYR A 265 -15.41 -5.05 -8.26
CA TYR A 265 -16.38 -4.46 -7.33
C TYR A 265 -16.81 -3.06 -7.78
N ILE A 266 -15.87 -2.20 -8.19
CA ILE A 266 -16.15 -0.83 -8.66
C ILE A 266 -16.95 -0.85 -9.98
N GLU A 267 -16.62 -1.74 -10.93
CA GLU A 267 -17.35 -1.84 -12.20
C GLU A 267 -18.85 -2.13 -11.99
N ASN A 268 -19.17 -2.96 -11.00
CA ASN A 268 -20.56 -3.25 -10.63
C ASN A 268 -21.21 -2.12 -9.80
N PHE A 269 -20.40 -1.24 -9.22
CA PHE A 269 -20.86 -0.15 -8.36
C PHE A 269 -21.50 1.02 -9.12
N SER A 270 -21.27 1.17 -10.43
CA SER A 270 -21.92 2.22 -11.22
C SER A 270 -23.46 2.21 -11.11
N LYS A 271 -24.07 1.06 -10.80
CA LYS A 271 -25.52 0.94 -10.53
C LYS A 271 -25.95 1.38 -9.12
N TYR A 272 -25.03 1.37 -8.14
CA TYR A 272 -25.27 1.82 -6.76
C TYR A 272 -24.97 3.31 -6.54
N ASN A 273 -24.18 3.92 -7.44
CA ASN A 273 -23.84 5.34 -7.42
C ASN A 273 -25.08 6.26 -7.51
N GLU A 274 -26.20 5.77 -8.04
CA GLU A 274 -27.47 6.49 -8.14
C GLU A 274 -28.13 6.79 -6.78
N LEU A 275 -27.86 5.97 -5.74
CA LEU A 275 -28.50 6.12 -4.42
C LEU A 275 -27.67 6.95 -3.43
N TYR A 276 -26.34 6.86 -3.50
CA TYR A 276 -25.42 7.46 -2.51
C TYR A 276 -24.55 8.58 -3.07
N GLY A 277 -24.51 8.74 -4.40
CA GLY A 277 -23.74 9.78 -5.09
C GLY A 277 -22.31 9.93 -4.56
N SER A 278 -21.96 11.17 -4.21
CA SER A 278 -20.67 11.59 -3.66
C SER A 278 -20.19 10.80 -2.44
N ILE A 279 -21.10 10.42 -1.55
CA ILE A 279 -20.76 9.76 -0.29
C ILE A 279 -20.31 8.31 -0.55
N GLY A 280 -20.89 7.66 -1.56
CA GLY A 280 -20.54 6.30 -1.97
C GLY A 280 -19.07 6.17 -2.38
N ALA A 281 -18.57 7.10 -3.19
CA ALA A 281 -17.17 7.10 -3.63
C ALA A 281 -16.17 7.21 -2.46
N LEU A 282 -16.44 8.09 -1.49
CA LEU A 282 -15.59 8.25 -0.31
C LEU A 282 -15.61 6.99 0.59
N LEU A 283 -16.77 6.36 0.76
CA LEU A 283 -16.89 5.11 1.51
C LEU A 283 -16.12 3.96 0.85
N ILE A 284 -16.19 3.85 -0.48
CA ILE A 284 -15.41 2.86 -1.24
C ILE A 284 -13.92 3.09 -1.06
N LEU A 285 -13.47 4.34 -1.16
CA LEU A 285 -12.06 4.68 -0.97
C LEU A 285 -11.58 4.33 0.44
N LEU A 286 -12.36 4.67 1.46
CA LEU A 286 -12.04 4.32 2.85
C LEU A 286 -12.00 2.80 3.04
N PHE A 287 -12.95 2.07 2.43
CA PHE A 287 -12.99 0.61 2.46
C PHE A 287 -11.78 -0.02 1.75
N TYR A 288 -11.36 0.54 0.61
CA TYR A 288 -10.14 0.13 -0.09
C TYR A 288 -8.89 0.31 0.76
N MET A 289 -8.76 1.48 1.41
CA MET A 289 -7.66 1.77 2.34
C MET A 289 -7.68 0.81 3.53
N TRP A 290 -8.86 0.49 4.05
CA TRP A 290 -9.04 -0.48 5.13
C TRP A 290 -8.59 -1.89 4.72
N LEU A 291 -8.98 -2.37 3.53
CA LEU A 291 -8.55 -3.67 3.01
C LEU A 291 -7.02 -3.74 2.85
N ASN A 292 -6.42 -2.72 2.23
CA ASN A 292 -4.96 -2.65 2.06
C ASN A 292 -4.22 -2.56 3.41
N SER A 293 -4.78 -1.84 4.39
CA SER A 293 -4.21 -1.76 5.74
C SER A 293 -4.26 -3.12 6.45
N ASN A 294 -5.34 -3.89 6.28
CA ASN A 294 -5.40 -5.26 6.80
C ASN A 294 -4.33 -6.15 6.16
N ILE A 295 -4.20 -6.10 4.83
CA ILE A 295 -3.19 -6.88 4.10
C ILE A 295 -1.76 -6.52 4.55
N LEU A 296 -1.49 -5.22 4.73
CA LEU A 296 -0.21 -4.75 5.24
C LEU A 296 0.09 -5.26 6.66
N LEU A 297 -0.90 -5.29 7.55
CA LEU A 297 -0.70 -5.87 8.88
C LEU A 297 -0.56 -7.40 8.84
N LEU A 298 -1.29 -8.07 7.95
CA LEU A 298 -1.21 -9.52 7.77
C LEU A 298 0.19 -9.96 7.33
N GLY A 299 0.83 -9.28 6.37
CA GLY A 299 2.20 -9.62 6.00
C GLY A 299 3.21 -9.26 7.08
N PHE A 300 2.97 -8.21 7.87
CA PHE A 300 3.83 -7.84 8.99
C PHE A 300 3.80 -8.92 10.09
N GLU A 301 2.61 -9.36 10.50
CA GLU A 301 2.44 -10.45 11.48
C GLU A 301 3.10 -11.75 11.01
N LEU A 302 3.13 -12.02 9.70
CA LEU A 302 3.80 -13.20 9.15
C LEU A 302 5.32 -13.10 9.35
N ASN A 303 5.91 -11.94 9.05
CA ASN A 303 7.33 -11.71 9.28
C ASN A 303 7.70 -11.84 10.75
N VAL A 304 6.90 -11.28 11.64
CA VAL A 304 7.12 -11.38 13.09
C VAL A 304 7.01 -12.83 13.55
N SER A 305 6.01 -13.57 13.06
CA SER A 305 5.83 -14.99 13.38
C SER A 305 7.03 -15.82 12.93
N LEU A 306 7.54 -15.59 11.71
CA LEU A 306 8.74 -16.25 11.19
C LEU A 306 10.00 -15.89 11.98
N ASN A 307 10.18 -14.62 12.34
CA ASN A 307 11.32 -14.18 13.13
C ASN A 307 11.30 -14.78 14.54
N LYS A 308 10.12 -14.85 15.15
CA LYS A 308 9.93 -15.46 16.48
C LYS A 308 10.21 -16.96 16.47
N LEU A 309 9.80 -17.67 15.42
CA LEU A 309 10.14 -19.08 15.25
C LEU A 309 11.66 -19.29 15.12
N ARG A 310 12.35 -18.39 14.41
CA ARG A 310 13.81 -18.43 14.27
C ARG A 310 14.56 -18.15 15.57
N ASN A 311 14.06 -17.24 16.42
CA ASN A 311 14.71 -16.82 17.66
C ASN A 311 14.31 -17.66 18.89
N LYS A 312 13.32 -18.55 18.78
CA LYS A 312 12.94 -19.48 19.86
C LYS A 312 13.96 -20.61 20.05
N TYR A 313 14.93 -20.70 19.14
CA TYR A 313 16.11 -21.55 19.15
C TYR A 313 17.33 -20.71 18.71
#